data_AF-A0A960K292-F1
#
_entry.id   AF-A0A960K292-F1
#
_cell.length_a   1.000
_cell.length_b   1.000
_cell.length_c   1.000
_cell.angle_alpha   90.00
_cell.angle_beta   90.00
_cell.angle_gamma   90.00
#
_symmetry.space_group_name_H-M   'P 1'
#
loop_
_entity.id
_entity.type
_entity.pdbx_description
1 polymer ?
#
loop_
_entity_poly.entity_id
_entity_poly.type
_entity_poly.pdbx_seq_one_letter_code
_entity_poly.pdbx_strand_id
1 'polypeptide(L)'
;MKTISVAVSEADYEAFQEAAKETHRSAAQLIREAMTFFREQRLEHRSRLEQLPVFPGSRPISPLPSRVEVYDEVFGDRGADEAPA
;
A
#
# COMPACT_ATOMS: atom_id res chain seq x y z
N MET A 1 -4.25 -25.47 -7.10
CA MET A 1 -5.45 -24.76 -6.60
C MET A 1 -6.07 -25.56 -5.46
N LYS A 2 -6.60 -24.92 -4.43
CA LYS A 2 -7.41 -25.58 -3.39
C LYS A 2 -8.81 -24.96 -3.42
N THR A 3 -9.84 -25.79 -3.34
CA THR A 3 -11.23 -25.33 -3.33
C THR A 3 -11.66 -25.03 -1.91
N ILE A 4 -12.30 -23.88 -1.71
CA ILE A 4 -12.93 -23.50 -0.44
C ILE A 4 -14.41 -23.21 -0.70
N SER A 5 -15.25 -23.51 0.28
CA SER A 5 -16.67 -23.14 0.28
C SER A 5 -16.88 -22.09 1.36
N VAL A 6 -17.52 -20.98 0.99
CA VAL A 6 -17.75 -19.84 1.88
C VAL A 6 -19.23 -19.49 1.82
N ALA A 7 -19.85 -19.31 2.98
CA ALA A 7 -21.20 -18.75 3.08
C ALA A 7 -21.10 -17.22 3.09
N VAL A 8 -21.93 -16.56 2.29
CA VAL A 8 -22.01 -15.10 2.18
C VAL A 8 -23.46 -14.66 2.34
N SER A 9 -23.68 -13.39 2.66
CA SER A 9 -25.04 -12.85 2.67
C SER A 9 -25.62 -12.84 1.26
N GLU A 10 -26.95 -12.88 1.16
CA GLU A 10 -27.65 -12.82 -0.13
C GLU A 10 -27.36 -11.50 -0.86
N ALA A 11 -27.35 -10.38 -0.14
CA ALA A 11 -27.02 -9.07 -0.67
C ALA A 11 -25.60 -9.00 -1.26
N ASP A 12 -24.60 -9.55 -0.58
CA ASP A 12 -23.23 -9.59 -1.09
C ASP A 12 -23.14 -10.48 -2.34
N TYR A 13 -23.83 -11.62 -2.33
CA TYR A 13 -23.85 -12.52 -3.48
C TYR A 13 -24.44 -11.83 -4.73
N GLU A 14 -25.56 -11.12 -4.57
CA GLU A 14 -26.20 -10.37 -5.66
C GLU A 14 -25.29 -9.26 -6.19
N ALA A 15 -24.67 -8.47 -5.31
CA ALA A 15 -23.75 -7.40 -5.72
C ALA A 15 -22.57 -7.93 -6.54
N PHE A 16 -21.97 -9.06 -6.12
CA PHE A 16 -20.88 -9.69 -6.87
C PHE A 16 -21.35 -10.29 -8.20
N GLN A 17 -22.57 -10.80 -8.28
CA GLN A 17 -23.16 -11.31 -9.52
C GLN A 17 -23.45 -10.20 -10.52
N GLU A 18 -23.97 -9.07 -10.06
CA GLU A 18 -24.24 -7.91 -10.91
C GLU A 18 -22.93 -7.34 -11.49
N ALA A 19 -21.94 -7.09 -10.63
CA ALA A 19 -20.62 -6.62 -11.08
C ALA A 19 -19.94 -7.60 -12.05
N ALA A 20 -20.11 -8.91 -11.85
CA ALA A 20 -19.58 -9.93 -12.76
C ALA A 20 -20.22 -9.84 -14.16
N LYS A 21 -21.54 -9.60 -14.24
CA LYS A 21 -22.26 -9.43 -15.50
C LYS A 21 -21.79 -8.18 -16.26
N GLU A 22 -21.69 -7.04 -15.56
CA GLU A 22 -21.27 -5.77 -16.16
C GLU A 22 -19.85 -5.83 -16.72
N THR A 23 -18.96 -6.55 -16.03
CA THR A 23 -17.55 -6.64 -16.41
C THR A 23 -17.22 -7.83 -17.31
N HIS A 24 -18.23 -8.64 -17.68
CA HIS A 24 -18.06 -9.91 -18.40
C HIS A 24 -17.04 -10.87 -17.74
N ARG A 25 -16.98 -10.86 -16.41
CA ARG A 25 -16.10 -11.73 -15.60
C ARG A 25 -16.93 -12.73 -14.81
N SER A 26 -16.27 -13.71 -14.20
CA SER A 26 -16.93 -14.62 -13.26
C SER A 26 -16.91 -14.04 -11.84
N ALA A 27 -17.95 -14.27 -11.04
CA ALA A 27 -17.97 -13.92 -9.62
C ALA A 27 -16.77 -14.54 -8.88
N ALA A 28 -16.38 -15.77 -9.23
CA ALA A 28 -15.19 -16.42 -8.68
C ALA A 28 -13.88 -15.66 -8.97
N GLN A 29 -13.78 -14.97 -10.10
CA GLN A 29 -12.63 -14.11 -10.40
C GLN A 29 -12.62 -12.86 -9.52
N LEU A 30 -13.76 -12.19 -9.37
CA LEU A 30 -13.89 -11.02 -8.49
C LEU A 30 -13.56 -11.37 -7.03
N ILE A 31 -14.01 -12.53 -6.55
CA ILE A 31 -13.67 -13.03 -5.21
C ILE A 31 -12.15 -13.25 -5.08
N ARG A 32 -11.50 -13.84 -6.09
CA ARG A 32 -10.03 -14.01 -6.07
C ARG A 32 -9.27 -12.69 -6.07
N GLU A 33 -9.76 -11.69 -6.81
CA GLU A 33 -9.19 -10.33 -6.79
C GLU A 33 -9.35 -9.70 -5.40
N ALA A 34 -10.54 -9.79 -4.80
CA ALA A 34 -10.79 -9.30 -3.44
C ALA A 34 -9.91 -9.99 -2.39
N MET A 35 -9.75 -11.32 -2.48
CA MET A 35 -8.84 -12.06 -1.59
C MET A 35 -7.38 -11.62 -1.76
N THR A 36 -6.96 -11.34 -3.00
CA THR A 36 -5.59 -10.88 -3.30
C THR A 36 -5.35 -9.50 -2.69
N PHE A 37 -6.28 -8.57 -2.91
CA PHE A 37 -6.28 -7.24 -2.33
C PHE A 37 -6.23 -7.29 -0.80
N PHE A 38 -7.08 -8.10 -0.17
CA PHE A 38 -7.07 -8.25 1.29
C PHE A 38 -5.73 -8.80 1.79
N ARG A 39 -5.16 -9.78 1.09
CA ARG A 39 -3.85 -10.32 1.44
C ARG A 39 -2.77 -9.23 1.41
N GLU A 40 -2.66 -8.49 0.31
CA GLU A 40 -1.66 -7.42 0.14
C GLU A 40 -1.82 -6.31 1.19
N GLN A 41 -3.06 -5.94 1.52
CA GLN A 41 -3.30 -4.85 2.45
C GLN A 41 -3.17 -5.22 3.93
N ARG A 42 -3.53 -6.46 4.30
CA ARG A 42 -3.73 -6.85 5.71
C ARG A 42 -2.87 -8.02 6.17
N LEU A 43 -2.48 -8.92 5.27
CA LEU A 43 -1.77 -10.14 5.62
C LEU A 43 -0.29 -10.10 5.25
N GLU A 44 0.04 -9.42 4.15
CA GLU A 44 1.43 -9.15 3.78
C GLU A 44 2.04 -8.23 4.82
N HIS A 45 2.92 -8.81 5.63
CA HIS A 45 3.72 -8.05 6.55
C HIS A 45 4.65 -7.19 5.71
N ARG A 46 4.49 -5.87 5.78
CA ARG A 46 5.50 -4.95 5.26
C ARG A 46 6.81 -5.31 5.97
N SER A 47 7.78 -5.80 5.21
CA SER A 47 9.12 -6.05 5.73
C SER A 47 9.61 -4.79 6.43
N ARG A 48 10.23 -4.94 7.60
CA ARG A 48 10.82 -3.78 8.27
C ARG A 48 11.84 -3.16 7.32
N LEU A 49 11.99 -1.84 7.36
CA LEU A 49 12.97 -1.15 6.50
C LEU A 49 14.39 -1.72 6.70
N GLU A 50 14.69 -2.20 7.91
CA GLU A 50 15.96 -2.86 8.25
C GLU A 50 16.19 -4.18 7.49
N GLN A 51 15.12 -4.81 7.00
CA GLN A 51 15.14 -6.09 6.28
C GLN A 51 15.15 -5.91 4.76
N LEU A 52 15.01 -4.66 4.28
CA LEU A 52 15.15 -4.39 2.86
C LEU A 52 16.63 -4.51 2.46
N PRO A 53 16.93 -5.19 1.34
CA PRO A 53 18.31 -5.32 0.88
C PRO A 53 18.84 -3.93 0.51
N VAL A 54 19.84 -3.47 1.25
CA VAL A 54 20.67 -2.34 0.81
C VAL A 54 21.65 -2.86 -0.22
N PHE A 55 21.73 -2.23 -1.39
CA PHE A 55 22.76 -2.56 -2.38
C PHE A 55 24.11 -2.05 -1.86
N PRO A 56 25.07 -2.93 -1.51
CA PRO A 56 26.39 -2.48 -1.13
C PRO A 56 27.14 -2.02 -2.39
N GLY A 57 27.73 -0.83 -2.35
CA GLY A 57 28.64 -0.35 -3.40
C GLY A 57 28.14 0.84 -4.22
N SER A 58 26.88 1.25 -4.08
CA SER A 58 26.42 2.54 -4.61
C SER A 58 26.99 3.67 -3.74
N ARG A 59 27.99 4.37 -4.26
CA ARG A 59 28.46 5.63 -3.67
C ARG A 59 27.54 6.76 -4.13
N PRO A 60 27.15 7.69 -3.24
CA PRO A 60 26.49 8.92 -3.64
C PRO A 60 27.26 9.63 -4.77
N ILE A 61 26.55 10.13 -5.79
CA ILE A 61 27.14 10.88 -6.91
C ILE A 61 27.68 12.24 -6.42
N SER A 62 27.18 12.72 -5.28
CA SER A 62 27.60 13.94 -4.58
C SER A 62 27.73 13.68 -3.08
N PRO A 63 28.41 14.55 -2.32
CA PRO A 63 28.36 14.49 -0.85
C PRO A 63 26.92 14.45 -0.35
N LEU A 64 26.66 13.60 0.65
CA LEU A 64 25.35 13.60 1.31
C LEU A 64 25.16 14.93 2.04
N PRO A 65 23.96 15.53 1.97
CA PRO A 65 23.66 16.72 2.75
C PRO A 65 23.78 16.43 4.24
N SER A 66 24.18 17.44 4.99
CA SER A 66 24.19 17.41 6.43
C SER A 66 22.76 17.30 6.98
N ARG A 67 22.63 16.82 8.22
CA ARG A 67 21.32 16.74 8.89
C ARG A 67 20.62 18.11 8.98
N VAL A 68 21.38 19.19 9.12
CA VAL A 68 20.83 20.56 9.23
C VAL A 68 20.20 20.97 7.90
N GLU A 69 20.93 20.82 6.80
CA GLU A 69 20.44 21.15 5.45
C GLU A 69 19.16 20.37 5.10
N VAL A 70 19.09 19.08 5.45
CA VAL A 70 17.88 18.26 5.23
C VAL A 70 16.69 18.78 6.05
N TYR A 71 16.92 19.17 7.30
CA TYR A 71 15.82 19.64 8.16
C TYR A 71 15.35 21.04 7.74
N ASP A 72 16.27 21.91 7.34
CA ASP A 72 15.94 23.24 6.83
C ASP A 72 15.16 23.14 5.51
N GLU A 73 15.52 22.22 4.60
CA GLU A 73 14.76 21.99 3.37
C GLU A 73 13.34 21.46 3.63
N VAL A 74 13.20 20.49 4.54
CA VAL A 74 11.92 19.81 4.80
C VAL A 74 10.99 20.64 5.68
N PHE A 75 11.53 21.43 6.60
CA PHE A 75 10.77 22.12 7.65
C PHE A 75 10.96 23.64 7.69
N GLY A 76 11.91 24.21 6.93
CA GLY A 76 12.28 25.63 7.02
C GLY A 76 11.15 26.60 6.69
N ASP A 77 10.26 26.26 5.76
CA ASP A 77 9.12 27.11 5.39
C ASP A 77 7.94 27.03 6.37
N ARG A 78 7.96 26.12 7.35
CA ARG A 78 6.91 26.02 8.39
C ARG A 78 7.15 26.94 9.59
N GLY A 79 8.28 27.65 9.63
CA GLY A 79 8.66 28.50 10.76
C GLY A 79 8.26 29.98 10.65
N ALA A 80 7.65 30.43 9.56
CA ALA A 80 7.31 31.84 9.36
C ALA A 80 5.89 32.24 9.81
N ASP A 81 5.01 31.29 10.12
CA ASP A 81 3.58 31.56 10.40
C ASP A 81 3.16 31.32 11.86
N GLU A 82 4.07 30.91 12.75
CA GLU A 82 3.78 30.80 14.19
C GLU A 82 4.88 31.46 15.04
N ALA A 83 4.81 32.80 15.14
CA ALA A 83 5.36 33.52 16.27
C ALA A 83 4.19 33.95 17.18
N PRO A 84 3.94 33.28 18.33
CA PRO A 84 3.09 33.85 19.36
C PRO A 84 3.83 35.00 20.07
N ALA A 85 3.07 36.05 20.35
CA ALA A 85 3.46 37.33 20.92
C ALA A 85 4.20 37.29 22.27
#